data_AF-A0A6I5N545-F1
#
_entry.id   AF-A0A6I5N545-F1
#
_cell.length_a   1.000
_cell.length_b   1.000
_cell.length_c   1.000
_cell.angle_alpha   90.00
_cell.angle_beta   90.00
_cell.angle_gamma   90.00
#
_symmetry.space_group_name_H-M   'P 1'
#
loop_
_entity.id
_entity.type
_entity.pdbx_description
1 polymer ?
#
loop_
_entity_poly.entity_id
_entity_poly.type
_entity_poly.pdbx_seq_one_letter_code
_entity_poly.pdbx_strand_id
1 'polypeptide(L)'
;MEISRINCLENFDIDSEWDSVHEEALRDEEIRELEEKCRLEKIILCGSNEAGNIEGVSYLWVDIDYSLEMSAGQQELYRLLRDIQKSTVYTVTTISKLMEALKLECSFSVLNRLEHLQSIGAISGFK
;
A
#
# COMPACT_ATOMS: atom_id res chain seq x y z
N MET A 1 -0.60 23.15 26.82
CA MET A 1 -1.26 21.84 26.97
C MET A 1 -0.43 20.87 26.15
N GLU A 2 0.50 20.18 26.84
CA GLU A 2 1.47 19.27 26.23
C GLU A 2 0.76 18.00 25.79
N ILE A 3 0.87 17.68 24.50
CA ILE A 3 0.32 16.46 23.92
C ILE A 3 1.21 15.30 24.44
N SER A 4 0.61 14.44 25.25
CA SER A 4 1.30 13.39 26.01
C SER A 4 1.70 12.20 25.13
N ARG A 5 2.91 11.68 25.42
CA ARG A 5 3.65 10.54 24.83
C ARG A 5 2.93 9.17 24.88
N ILE A 6 1.72 9.04 24.32
CA ILE A 6 1.02 7.74 24.26
C ILE A 6 0.96 7.16 22.82
N ASN A 7 1.27 7.94 21.78
CA ASN A 7 1.44 7.41 20.40
C ASN A 7 2.89 6.94 20.10
N CYS A 8 3.72 6.79 21.13
CA CYS A 8 5.16 6.56 20.99
C CYS A 8 5.53 5.06 21.02
N LEU A 9 4.64 4.15 20.62
CA LEU A 9 4.96 2.71 20.59
C LEU A 9 4.61 2.02 19.26
N GLU A 10 3.65 2.53 18.47
CA GLU A 10 3.49 2.07 17.08
C GLU A 10 4.57 2.63 16.14
N ASN A 11 5.27 3.70 16.55
CA ASN A 11 6.43 4.23 15.84
C ASN A 11 7.74 3.51 16.20
N PHE A 12 7.77 2.63 17.21
CA PHE A 12 9.02 1.97 17.62
C PHE A 12 9.43 0.78 16.73
N ASP A 13 8.50 0.21 15.98
CA ASP A 13 8.83 -0.78 14.92
C ASP A 13 9.00 -0.12 13.54
N ILE A 14 8.79 1.20 13.43
CA ILE A 14 9.12 1.97 12.21
C ILE A 14 10.62 2.28 12.16
N ASP A 15 11.33 2.21 13.29
CA ASP A 15 12.79 2.36 13.32
C ASP A 15 13.53 1.17 12.65
N SER A 16 12.82 0.14 12.18
CA SER A 16 13.39 -1.01 11.46
C SER A 16 12.90 -1.17 10.01
N GLU A 17 12.04 -0.29 9.50
CA GLU A 17 11.59 -0.32 8.10
C GLU A 17 11.90 1.00 7.35
N TRP A 18 13.21 1.27 7.21
CA TRP A 18 13.82 1.98 6.07
C TRP A 18 13.29 3.37 5.65
N ASP A 19 13.21 4.34 6.58
CA ASP A 19 12.94 5.75 6.23
C ASP A 19 14.21 6.60 5.98
N SER A 20 15.41 6.00 5.81
CA SER A 20 16.63 6.79 5.58
C SER A 20 17.75 6.18 4.73
N VAL A 21 17.55 5.02 4.09
CA VAL A 21 18.65 4.37 3.36
C VAL A 21 18.15 3.77 2.03
N HIS A 22 17.78 4.63 1.09
CA HIS A 22 18.20 4.33 -0.29
C HIS A 22 19.57 4.97 -0.45
N GLU A 23 20.59 4.14 -0.21
CA GLU A 23 22.00 4.43 -0.45
C GLU A 23 22.17 5.18 -1.77
N GLU A 24 22.80 6.34 -1.65
CA GLU A 24 23.27 7.25 -2.69
C GLU A 24 23.65 6.53 -4.00
N ALA A 25 23.02 6.93 -5.12
CA ALA A 25 23.60 7.03 -6.48
C ALA A 25 22.65 6.70 -7.66
N LEU A 26 21.34 6.94 -7.53
CA LEU A 26 20.53 7.31 -8.71
C LEU A 26 20.31 8.82 -8.63
N ARG A 27 20.55 9.53 -9.73
CA ARG A 27 20.47 11.00 -9.76
C ARG A 27 19.07 11.38 -9.28
N ASP A 28 18.93 12.37 -8.39
CA ASP A 28 17.64 12.74 -7.76
C ASP A 28 16.45 12.83 -8.74
N GLU A 29 16.73 13.16 -10.01
CA GLU A 29 15.74 13.16 -11.10
C GLU A 29 15.23 11.76 -11.47
N GLU A 30 16.08 10.73 -11.51
CA GLU A 30 15.69 9.34 -11.81
C GLU A 30 14.79 8.75 -10.72
N ILE A 31 15.09 9.05 -9.45
CA ILE A 31 14.26 8.65 -8.31
C ILE A 31 12.90 9.35 -8.40
N ARG A 32 12.90 10.65 -8.73
CA ARG A 32 11.68 11.43 -8.89
C ARG A 32 10.82 10.95 -10.07
N GLU A 33 11.43 10.64 -11.20
CA GLU A 33 10.77 10.06 -12.36
C GLU A 33 10.15 8.69 -12.04
N LEU A 34 10.87 7.85 -11.28
CA LEU A 34 10.36 6.57 -10.80
C LEU A 34 9.19 6.76 -9.83
N GLU A 35 9.31 7.67 -8.87
CA GLU A 35 8.27 7.95 -7.90
C GLU A 35 6.98 8.44 -8.58
N GLU A 36 7.11 9.34 -9.58
CA GLU A 36 5.99 9.84 -10.38
C GLU A 36 5.35 8.73 -11.22
N LYS A 37 6.16 7.81 -11.76
CA LYS A 37 5.64 6.64 -12.47
C LYS A 37 4.86 5.72 -11.54
N CYS A 38 5.39 5.44 -10.35
CA CYS A 38 4.73 4.62 -9.33
C CYS A 38 3.41 5.24 -8.87
N ARG A 39 3.37 6.57 -8.67
CA ARG A 39 2.14 7.33 -8.33
C ARG A 39 0.99 7.06 -9.30
N LEU A 40 1.30 6.96 -10.60
CA LEU A 40 0.34 6.75 -11.68
C LEU A 40 -0.02 5.28 -11.91
N GLU A 41 0.60 4.34 -11.19
CA GLU A 41 0.32 2.92 -11.33
C GLU A 41 -1.15 2.63 -10.97
N LYS A 42 -1.81 1.91 -11.88
CA LYS A 42 -3.24 1.61 -11.78
C LYS A 42 -3.43 0.25 -11.13
N ILE A 43 -4.34 0.24 -10.18
CA ILE A 43 -4.74 -0.94 -9.43
C ILE A 43 -6.22 -1.16 -9.63
N ILE A 44 -6.63 -2.38 -9.96
CA ILE A 44 -8.02 -2.79 -10.05
C ILE A 44 -8.32 -3.72 -8.88
N LEU A 45 -9.11 -3.26 -7.92
CA LEU A 45 -9.66 -4.10 -6.86
C LEU A 45 -10.84 -4.91 -7.40
N CYS A 46 -10.80 -6.22 -7.19
CA CYS A 46 -11.75 -7.19 -7.72
C CYS A 46 -12.52 -7.85 -6.58
N GLY A 47 -13.86 -7.79 -6.64
CA GLY A 47 -14.72 -8.51 -5.69
C GLY A 47 -14.65 -10.04 -5.81
N SER A 48 -14.13 -10.55 -6.93
CA SER A 48 -13.88 -11.97 -7.18
C SER A 48 -12.39 -12.23 -7.37
N ASN A 49 -11.95 -13.47 -7.08
CA ASN A 49 -10.56 -13.93 -7.30
C ASN A 49 -10.26 -14.22 -8.79
N GLU A 50 -11.01 -13.60 -9.71
CA GLU A 50 -10.82 -13.73 -11.15
C GLU A 50 -9.96 -12.56 -11.64
N ALA A 51 -8.69 -12.83 -11.95
CA ALA A 51 -7.80 -11.83 -12.49
C ALA A 51 -8.23 -11.44 -13.90
N GLY A 52 -8.30 -10.12 -14.17
CA GLY A 52 -8.41 -9.62 -15.54
C GLY A 52 -7.09 -9.69 -16.30
N ASN A 53 -7.12 -9.33 -17.58
CA ASN A 53 -5.99 -9.48 -18.50
C ASN A 53 -5.50 -8.17 -19.13
N ILE A 54 -5.86 -7.01 -18.57
CA ILE A 54 -5.36 -5.73 -19.07
C ILE A 54 -3.88 -5.62 -18.71
N GLU A 55 -3.04 -5.41 -19.73
CA GLU A 55 -1.60 -5.23 -19.55
C GLU A 55 -1.28 -3.93 -18.78
N GLY A 56 -0.26 -4.00 -17.93
CA GLY A 56 0.21 -2.85 -17.14
C GLY A 56 -0.71 -2.44 -15.99
N VAL A 57 -1.56 -3.36 -15.52
CA VAL A 57 -2.48 -3.13 -14.40
C VAL A 57 -2.42 -4.30 -13.42
N SER A 58 -2.32 -3.98 -12.13
CA SER A 58 -2.38 -4.96 -11.05
C SER A 58 -3.84 -5.20 -10.64
N TYR A 59 -4.28 -6.46 -10.68
CA TYR A 59 -5.63 -6.88 -10.30
C TYR A 59 -5.57 -7.45 -8.88
N LEU A 60 -5.98 -6.64 -7.91
CA LEU A 60 -5.95 -7.02 -6.51
C LEU A 60 -7.25 -7.69 -6.08
N TRP A 61 -7.10 -8.82 -5.41
CA TRP A 61 -8.15 -9.41 -4.60
C TRP A 61 -7.72 -9.38 -3.13
N VAL A 62 -8.63 -8.97 -2.26
CA VAL A 62 -8.44 -8.87 -0.81
C VAL A 62 -9.18 -10.01 -0.13
N ASP A 63 -8.48 -10.76 0.72
CA ASP A 63 -9.11 -11.76 1.57
C ASP A 63 -9.90 -11.04 2.68
N ILE A 64 -11.23 -11.11 2.61
CA ILE A 64 -12.12 -10.39 3.54
C ILE A 64 -12.14 -10.98 4.95
N ASP A 65 -11.68 -12.22 5.10
CA ASP A 65 -11.69 -13.04 6.31
C ASP A 65 -10.28 -13.22 6.89
N TYR A 66 -9.27 -12.55 6.31
CA TYR A 66 -7.91 -12.59 6.82
C TYR A 66 -7.83 -12.12 8.28
N SER A 67 -7.21 -12.94 9.12
CA SER A 67 -7.24 -12.81 10.59
C SER A 67 -5.88 -12.83 11.28
N LEU A 68 -4.76 -12.77 10.54
CA LEU A 68 -3.42 -12.75 11.16
C LEU A 68 -3.01 -11.34 11.57
N GLU A 69 -1.98 -11.26 12.41
CA GLU A 69 -1.43 -10.01 12.91
C GLU A 69 -0.82 -9.18 11.77
N MET A 70 -1.06 -7.87 11.83
CA MET A 70 -0.56 -6.86 10.89
C MET A 70 -0.01 -5.68 11.69
N SER A 71 0.97 -4.97 11.13
CA SER A 71 1.34 -3.66 11.68
C SER A 71 0.19 -2.66 11.50
N ALA A 72 0.17 -1.59 12.29
CA ALA A 72 -0.88 -0.56 12.21
C ALA A 72 -1.03 0.00 10.79
N GLY A 73 0.08 0.31 10.11
CA GLY A 73 0.07 0.83 8.74
C GLY A 73 -0.40 -0.18 7.68
N GLN A 74 -0.13 -1.47 7.88
CA GLN A 74 -0.67 -2.54 7.04
C GLN A 74 -2.17 -2.71 7.28
N GLN A 75 -2.59 -2.64 8.54
CA GLN A 75 -3.99 -2.80 8.93
C GLN A 75 -4.86 -1.67 8.36
N GLU A 76 -4.36 -0.44 8.32
CA GLU A 76 -5.05 0.69 7.68
C GLU A 76 -5.23 0.48 6.19
N LEU A 77 -4.15 0.12 5.47
CA LEU A 77 -4.23 -0.16 4.03
C LEU A 77 -5.18 -1.34 3.76
N TYR A 78 -5.05 -2.44 4.50
CA TYR A 78 -5.91 -3.61 4.36
C TYR A 78 -7.38 -3.26 4.58
N ARG A 79 -7.72 -2.50 5.64
CA ARG A 79 -9.11 -2.05 5.89
C ARG A 79 -9.64 -1.22 4.73
N LEU A 80 -8.84 -0.27 4.23
CA LEU A 80 -9.20 0.56 3.09
C LEU A 80 -9.51 -0.28 1.85
N LEU A 81 -8.61 -1.20 1.48
CA LEU A 81 -8.79 -2.06 0.31
C LEU A 81 -10.00 -3.00 0.48
N ARG A 82 -10.18 -3.58 1.67
CA ARG A 82 -11.31 -4.44 2.02
C ARG A 82 -12.65 -3.71 1.91
N ASP A 83 -12.73 -2.48 2.41
CA ASP A 83 -13.96 -1.69 2.35
C ASP A 83 -14.31 -1.26 0.92
N ILE A 84 -13.30 -0.92 0.12
CA ILE A 84 -13.47 -0.67 -1.32
C ILE A 84 -13.99 -1.93 -2.04
N GLN A 85 -13.40 -3.09 -1.76
CA GLN A 85 -13.81 -4.34 -2.40
C GLN A 85 -15.22 -4.77 -1.98
N LYS A 86 -15.59 -4.62 -0.70
CA LYS A 86 -16.95 -4.97 -0.23
C LYS A 86 -18.06 -4.14 -0.89
N SER A 87 -17.74 -2.92 -1.30
CA SER A 87 -18.73 -1.99 -1.86
C SER A 87 -18.87 -2.07 -3.38
N THR A 88 -17.99 -2.82 -4.07
CA THR A 88 -17.90 -2.79 -5.54
C THR A 88 -17.52 -4.14 -6.15
N VAL A 89 -17.97 -4.41 -7.38
CA VAL A 89 -17.54 -5.60 -8.14
C VAL A 89 -16.13 -5.38 -8.71
N TYR A 90 -15.88 -4.19 -9.24
CA TYR A 90 -14.57 -3.71 -9.67
C TYR A 90 -14.41 -2.25 -9.24
N THR A 91 -13.25 -1.91 -8.69
CA THR A 91 -12.84 -0.52 -8.45
C THR A 91 -11.47 -0.24 -9.02
N VAL A 92 -11.35 0.84 -9.78
CA VAL A 92 -10.06 1.34 -10.26
C VAL A 92 -9.53 2.38 -9.30
N THR A 93 -8.36 2.13 -8.72
CA THR A 93 -7.60 3.07 -7.90
C THR A 93 -6.19 3.28 -8.48
N THR A 94 -5.47 4.24 -7.93
CA THR A 94 -4.05 4.48 -8.23
C THR A 94 -3.27 4.57 -6.94
N ILE A 95 -1.95 4.39 -7.02
CA ILE A 95 -1.08 4.55 -5.85
C ILE A 95 -1.25 5.94 -5.23
N SER A 96 -1.31 7.01 -6.03
CA SER A 96 -1.57 8.37 -5.50
C SER A 96 -2.85 8.48 -4.68
N LYS A 97 -3.94 7.83 -5.10
CA LYS A 97 -5.20 7.86 -4.34
C LYS A 97 -5.09 7.11 -3.02
N LEU A 98 -4.34 6.01 -3.00
CA LEU A 98 -4.06 5.26 -1.76
C LEU A 98 -3.16 6.08 -0.83
N MET A 99 -2.17 6.78 -1.37
CA MET A 99 -1.33 7.71 -0.60
C MET A 99 -2.16 8.81 0.06
N GLU A 100 -3.05 9.47 -0.70
CA GLU A 100 -3.94 10.51 -0.19
C GLU A 100 -4.86 9.97 0.92
N ALA A 101 -5.45 8.78 0.72
CA ALA A 101 -6.33 8.14 1.68
C ALA A 101 -5.60 7.74 2.99
N LEU A 102 -4.33 7.33 2.87
CA LEU A 102 -3.48 6.93 4.00
C LEU A 102 -2.64 8.09 4.57
N LYS A 103 -2.75 9.29 3.99
CA LYS A 103 -1.94 10.47 4.34
C LYS A 103 -0.43 10.20 4.29
N LEU A 104 0.02 9.48 3.27
CA LEU A 104 1.42 9.17 3.02
C LEU A 104 2.00 10.13 1.97
N GLU A 105 3.23 10.57 2.18
CA GLU A 105 3.92 11.49 1.27
C GLU A 105 4.68 10.75 0.15
N CYS A 106 5.06 9.49 0.39
CA CYS A 106 5.89 8.65 -0.48
C CYS A 106 5.09 7.48 -1.09
N SER A 107 5.22 7.28 -2.41
CA SER A 107 4.53 6.19 -3.14
C SER A 107 5.11 4.81 -2.80
N PHE A 108 6.43 4.72 -2.57
CA PHE A 108 7.09 3.48 -2.18
C PHE A 108 6.56 2.90 -0.87
N SER A 109 6.15 3.76 0.08
CA SER A 109 5.54 3.28 1.33
C SER A 109 4.22 2.53 1.09
N VAL A 110 3.45 2.92 0.07
CA VAL A 110 2.23 2.18 -0.31
C VAL A 110 2.60 0.88 -1.01
N LEU A 111 3.56 0.91 -1.94
CA LEU A 111 4.03 -0.28 -2.67
C LEU A 111 4.56 -1.34 -1.71
N ASN A 112 5.45 -0.99 -0.79
CA ASN A 112 5.99 -1.90 0.21
C ASN A 112 4.89 -2.54 1.08
N ARG A 113 3.88 -1.74 1.48
CA ARG A 113 2.74 -2.28 2.23
C ARG A 113 1.91 -3.24 1.39
N LEU A 114 1.71 -2.98 0.09
CA LEU A 114 1.02 -3.90 -0.81
C LEU A 114 1.81 -5.21 -0.99
N GLU A 115 3.13 -5.13 -1.18
CA GLU A 115 4.00 -6.31 -1.27
C GLU A 115 3.94 -7.15 0.02
N HIS A 116 3.99 -6.49 1.18
CA HIS A 116 3.87 -7.17 2.47
C HIS A 116 2.49 -7.80 2.68
N LEU A 117 1.40 -7.10 2.34
CA LEU A 117 0.05 -7.68 2.39
C LEU A 117 -0.07 -8.91 1.47
N GLN A 118 0.60 -8.89 0.32
CA GLN A 118 0.62 -10.04 -0.59
C GLN A 118 1.46 -11.19 -0.03
N SER A 119 2.62 -10.90 0.57
CA SER A 119 3.52 -11.93 1.11
C SER A 119 2.89 -12.70 2.28
N ILE A 120 2.09 -12.01 3.10
CA ILE A 120 1.34 -12.63 4.20
C ILE A 120 0.02 -13.27 3.75
N GLY A 121 -0.38 -13.10 2.48
CA GLY A 121 -1.58 -13.69 1.90
C GLY A 121 -2.89 -12.93 2.19
N ALA A 122 -2.81 -11.70 2.69
CA ALA A 122 -3.99 -10.86 2.91
C ALA A 122 -4.56 -10.28 1.60
N ILE A 123 -3.73 -10.14 0.57
CA ILE A 123 -4.14 -9.79 -0.79
C ILE A 123 -3.45 -10.71 -1.81
N SER A 124 -3.95 -10.72 -3.04
CA SER A 124 -3.34 -11.42 -4.18
C SER A 124 -3.45 -10.61 -5.46
N GLY A 125 -2.53 -10.86 -6.40
CA GLY A 125 -2.55 -10.31 -7.76
C GLY A 125 -1.85 -8.95 -7.94
N PHE A 126 -1.09 -8.51 -6.93
CA PHE A 126 -0.17 -7.39 -7.06
C PHE A 126 1.07 -7.81 -7.84
N LYS A 127 1.49 -7.04 -8.84
CA LYS A 127 2.60 -7.35 -9.76
C LYS A 127 3.51 -6.16 -9.98
#